data_AF-A0A0C9X4U3-F1
#
_entry.id   AF-A0A0C9X4U3-F1
#
_cell.length_a   1.000
_cell.length_b   1.000
_cell.length_c   1.000
_cell.angle_alpha   90.00
_cell.angle_beta   90.00
_cell.angle_gamma   90.00
#
_symmetry.space_group_name_H-M   'P 1'
#
loop_
_entity.id
_entity.type
_entity.pdbx_description
1 polymer ?
#
loop_
_entity_poly.entity_id
_entity_poly.type
_entity_poly.pdbx_seq_one_letter_code
_entity_poly.pdbx_strand_id
1 'polypeptide(L)'
;MSTLSKTLRPLARPHQWKPTRATTGISRSFSESRPRQRQNISEFEAEARPSRFNLSRFSPFLTALIVLGAGLTAYGLYDIYATLTMWPPEIRKGLRGGLAAKYKGDLLLSAQYLRRALETSKRLPLTEFKTLPYLKTSGIAICLAGVLEEDRKLEEAYKVYEDALLQLQHVMDAKPQELKGQEKMRAVALSHKLGEMAHDMHKPQEEEEKWLVWSVETILKSVLQAPVGNQADQNGSRHDIQIMVEELALPGWVVQQDIAAPFEALGSFYSRTGNIRFAMPLYLQAVSILIPPPPQETSPENKCRGAQMMGNIADLILQSGTSPELIQQAESWANKGLEVASAVRNSSRAKHEVCEIAYAFMLFNLGRIREISKDFGKAKELFTASLEQSKAIGLEEGIEHAEDGLRSLDSDANQKTTLPAAKPTHDRESKKI
;
A
#
# COMPACT_ATOMS: atom_id res chain seq x y z
N MET A 1 -22.00 8.90 41.58
CA MET A 1 -22.74 7.68 41.20
C MET A 1 -23.24 7.88 39.77
N SER A 2 -22.36 7.84 38.77
CA SER A 2 -22.02 6.64 37.97
C SER A 2 -23.26 5.95 37.39
N THR A 3 -23.80 6.51 36.31
CA THR A 3 -24.69 5.79 35.39
C THR A 3 -24.40 6.17 33.94
N LEU A 4 -23.70 5.25 33.27
CA LEU A 4 -23.84 4.89 31.84
C LEU A 4 -23.69 6.02 30.81
N SER A 5 -22.45 6.47 30.60
CA SER A 5 -22.05 6.86 29.24
C SER A 5 -22.04 5.58 28.40
N LYS A 6 -23.07 5.35 27.58
CA LYS A 6 -22.98 4.34 26.50
C LYS A 6 -21.79 4.77 25.65
N THR A 7 -20.67 4.07 25.73
CA THR A 7 -19.55 4.23 24.81
C THR A 7 -20.11 4.07 23.40
N LEU A 8 -20.19 5.18 22.66
CA LEU A 8 -20.53 5.18 21.25
C LEU A 8 -19.59 4.20 20.55
N ARG A 9 -20.14 3.20 19.88
CA ARG A 9 -19.32 2.30 19.06
C ARG A 9 -18.72 3.13 17.93
N PRO A 10 -17.40 3.03 17.70
CA PRO A 10 -16.74 3.77 16.62
C PRO A 10 -17.32 3.34 15.26
N LEU A 11 -17.21 4.22 14.25
CA LEU A 11 -17.41 3.78 12.87
C LEU A 11 -16.37 2.71 12.53
N ALA A 12 -16.62 1.98 11.45
CA ALA A 12 -15.61 1.07 10.92
C ALA A 12 -14.35 1.88 10.56
N ARG A 13 -13.18 1.22 10.56
CA ARG A 13 -11.93 1.82 10.06
C ARG A 13 -11.33 0.96 8.93
N PRO A 14 -10.82 1.54 7.83
CA PRO A 14 -10.30 0.81 6.67
C PRO A 14 -9.20 -0.20 6.99
N HIS A 15 -8.31 0.11 7.94
CA HIS A 15 -7.22 -0.79 8.32
C HIS A 15 -7.70 -2.08 9.00
N GLN A 16 -8.95 -2.12 9.45
CA GLN A 16 -9.60 -3.31 10.01
C GLN A 16 -10.27 -4.16 8.92
N TRP A 17 -10.28 -3.73 7.66
CA TRP A 17 -11.04 -4.35 6.56
C TRP A 17 -10.04 -4.83 5.51
N LYS A 18 -9.24 -5.87 5.83
CA LYS A 18 -8.24 -6.43 4.92
C LYS A 18 -8.79 -7.71 4.29
N PRO A 19 -8.74 -7.87 2.95
CA PRO A 19 -9.11 -9.14 2.34
C PRO A 19 -8.20 -10.25 2.87
N THR A 20 -8.79 -11.36 3.33
CA THR A 20 -8.05 -12.57 3.65
C THR A 20 -7.43 -13.11 2.37
N ARG A 21 -6.10 -12.95 2.19
CA ARG A 21 -5.39 -13.56 1.07
C ARG A 21 -5.47 -15.08 1.18
N ALA A 22 -6.35 -15.69 0.40
CA ALA A 22 -6.25 -17.10 0.07
C ALA A 22 -4.95 -17.34 -0.71
N THR A 23 -3.98 -18.02 -0.08
CA THR A 23 -2.74 -18.50 -0.69
C THR A 23 -3.07 -19.55 -1.75
N THR A 24 -3.30 -19.12 -3.00
CA THR A 24 -3.34 -20.02 -4.14
C THR A 24 -1.95 -20.06 -4.79
N GLY A 25 -1.14 -21.00 -4.30
CA GLY A 25 0.10 -21.40 -4.96
C GLY A 25 -0.21 -22.10 -6.28
N ILE A 26 0.15 -21.47 -7.39
CA ILE A 26 0.15 -22.12 -8.71
C ILE A 26 1.59 -22.48 -9.04
N SER A 27 2.00 -23.66 -8.59
CA SER A 27 3.21 -24.34 -9.06
C SER A 27 2.91 -24.97 -10.42
N ARG A 28 3.40 -24.36 -11.51
CA ARG A 28 3.49 -25.06 -12.80
C ARG A 28 4.86 -25.70 -12.93
N SER A 29 4.92 -26.99 -12.60
CA SER A 29 6.02 -27.89 -12.96
C SER A 29 6.00 -28.14 -14.47
N PHE A 30 7.05 -27.76 -15.19
CA PHE A 30 7.32 -28.29 -16.52
C PHE A 30 8.57 -29.16 -16.42
N SER A 31 8.34 -30.47 -16.41
CA SER A 31 9.34 -31.50 -16.57
C SER A 31 9.59 -31.70 -18.06
N GLU A 32 10.83 -31.53 -18.52
CA GLU A 32 11.23 -32.19 -19.77
C GLU A 32 12.70 -32.60 -19.73
N SER A 33 12.92 -33.81 -20.21
CA SER A 33 14.08 -34.65 -19.95
C SER A 33 14.83 -34.98 -21.24
N ARG A 34 16.17 -34.95 -21.14
CA ARG A 34 17.20 -35.63 -21.98
C ARG A 34 17.47 -35.09 -23.40
N PRO A 35 18.58 -35.46 -24.07
CA PRO A 35 19.87 -36.02 -23.59
C PRO A 35 21.11 -35.26 -24.11
N ARG A 36 22.27 -35.61 -23.52
CA ARG A 36 23.62 -35.36 -24.04
C ARG A 36 23.78 -35.95 -25.45
N GLN A 37 24.28 -35.17 -26.39
CA GLN A 37 25.02 -35.69 -27.54
C GLN A 37 26.30 -34.88 -27.76
N ARG A 38 27.41 -35.60 -27.70
CA ARG A 38 28.78 -35.15 -27.87
C ARG A 38 29.08 -35.26 -29.36
N GLN A 39 29.42 -34.18 -30.05
CA GLN A 39 30.07 -34.26 -31.37
C GLN A 39 31.18 -33.21 -31.49
N ASN A 40 32.19 -33.65 -32.23
CA ASN A 40 33.55 -33.13 -32.29
C ASN A 40 33.60 -31.76 -32.97
N ILE A 41 34.49 -30.90 -32.45
CA ILE A 41 34.92 -29.67 -33.10
C ILE A 41 35.94 -30.09 -34.17
N SER A 42 35.59 -29.93 -35.43
CA SER A 42 36.56 -29.82 -36.53
C SER A 42 36.60 -28.36 -36.97
N GLU A 43 37.81 -27.82 -36.99
CA GLU A 43 38.17 -26.55 -37.62
C GLU A 43 37.48 -26.34 -38.97
N PHE A 44 36.88 -25.17 -39.12
CA PHE A 44 36.67 -24.57 -40.43
C PHE A 44 36.89 -23.06 -40.27
N GLU A 45 38.09 -22.61 -40.63
CA GLU A 45 38.35 -21.20 -40.93
C GLU A 45 37.48 -20.82 -42.13
N ALA A 46 36.45 -20.00 -41.89
CA ALA A 46 35.66 -19.37 -42.94
C ALA A 46 35.88 -17.86 -42.86
N GLU A 47 36.69 -17.38 -43.79
CA GLU A 47 37.00 -16.00 -44.06
C GLU A 47 35.72 -15.20 -44.39
N ALA A 48 35.28 -14.33 -43.48
CA ALA A 48 34.05 -13.56 -43.65
C ALA A 48 34.28 -12.34 -44.57
N ARG A 49 33.87 -12.46 -45.84
CA ARG A 49 33.64 -11.29 -46.71
C ARG A 49 32.33 -10.59 -46.31
N PRO A 50 32.29 -9.25 -46.19
CA PRO A 50 31.05 -8.54 -45.92
C PRO A 50 30.16 -8.54 -47.16
N SER A 51 29.19 -9.46 -47.22
CA SER A 51 28.10 -9.41 -48.18
C SER A 51 27.20 -8.21 -47.86
N ARG A 52 27.21 -7.20 -48.72
CA ARG A 52 26.27 -6.07 -48.67
C ARG A 52 24.85 -6.61 -48.88
N PHE A 53 24.07 -6.70 -47.81
CA PHE A 53 22.64 -7.03 -47.87
C PHE A 53 21.89 -5.85 -48.50
N ASN A 54 21.47 -6.00 -49.76
CA ASN A 54 20.60 -5.03 -50.42
C ASN A 54 19.13 -5.28 -50.01
N LEU A 55 18.62 -4.50 -49.04
CA LEU A 55 17.22 -4.57 -48.58
C LEU A 55 16.18 -4.09 -49.62
N SER A 56 16.60 -3.57 -50.78
CA SER A 56 15.71 -3.00 -51.79
C SER A 56 14.93 -4.03 -52.63
N ARG A 57 15.13 -5.34 -52.40
CA ARG A 57 14.41 -6.42 -53.12
C ARG A 57 13.32 -7.11 -52.31
N PHE A 58 13.13 -6.77 -51.04
CA PHE A 58 12.09 -7.35 -50.20
C PHE A 58 10.84 -6.48 -50.22
N SER A 59 9.66 -7.12 -50.18
CA SER A 59 8.38 -6.43 -49.97
C SER A 59 8.51 -5.52 -48.72
N PRO A 60 7.99 -4.29 -48.75
CA PRO A 60 8.11 -3.34 -47.63
C PRO A 60 7.66 -3.93 -46.29
N PHE A 61 6.73 -4.90 -46.32
CA PHE A 61 6.29 -5.65 -45.15
C PHE A 61 7.40 -6.53 -44.53
N LEU A 62 8.16 -7.26 -45.35
CA LEU A 62 9.27 -8.10 -44.88
C LEU A 62 10.42 -7.26 -44.33
N THR A 63 10.72 -6.13 -44.98
CA THR A 63 11.71 -5.17 -44.47
C THR A 63 11.29 -4.60 -43.11
N ALA A 64 10.01 -4.23 -42.94
CA ALA A 64 9.49 -3.77 -41.66
C ALA A 64 9.60 -4.83 -40.55
N LEU A 65 9.30 -6.09 -40.86
CA LEU A 65 9.43 -7.23 -39.93
C LEU A 65 10.88 -7.48 -39.51
N ILE A 66 11.84 -7.41 -40.45
CA ILE A 66 13.26 -7.59 -40.15
C ILE A 66 13.78 -6.46 -39.27
N VAL A 67 13.42 -5.21 -39.58
CA VAL A 67 13.80 -4.03 -38.77
C VAL A 67 13.20 -4.12 -37.37
N LEU A 68 11.92 -4.51 -37.25
CA LEU A 68 11.27 -4.72 -35.96
C LEU A 68 11.92 -5.87 -35.17
N GLY A 69 12.21 -7.00 -35.81
CA GLY A 69 12.87 -8.15 -35.19
C GLY A 69 14.29 -7.84 -34.72
N ALA A 70 15.07 -7.13 -35.54
CA ALA A 70 16.40 -6.66 -35.16
C ALA A 70 16.33 -5.65 -34.00
N GLY A 71 15.35 -4.74 -34.03
CA GLY A 71 15.10 -3.79 -32.94
C GLY A 71 14.74 -4.47 -31.62
N LEU A 72 13.83 -5.45 -31.64
CA LEU A 72 13.45 -6.23 -30.46
C LEU A 72 14.61 -7.07 -29.93
N THR A 73 15.43 -7.64 -30.82
CA THR A 73 16.60 -8.43 -30.42
C THR A 73 17.68 -7.55 -29.81
N ALA A 74 17.96 -6.39 -30.41
CA ALA A 74 18.90 -5.42 -29.86
C ALA A 74 18.42 -4.87 -28.51
N TYR A 75 17.13 -4.60 -28.38
CA TYR A 75 16.51 -4.19 -27.11
C TYR A 75 16.64 -5.28 -26.04
N GLY A 76 16.31 -6.53 -26.37
CA GLY A 76 16.47 -7.66 -25.44
C GLY A 76 17.92 -7.92 -25.04
N LEU A 77 18.87 -7.82 -25.98
CA LEU A 77 20.30 -7.94 -25.68
C LEU A 77 20.82 -6.79 -24.81
N TYR A 78 20.34 -5.57 -25.03
CA TYR A 78 20.65 -4.42 -24.18
C TYR A 78 20.15 -4.64 -22.75
N ASP A 79 18.93 -5.13 -22.59
CA ASP A 79 18.31 -5.39 -21.28
C ASP A 79 19.05 -6.51 -20.51
N ILE A 80 19.42 -7.58 -21.22
CA ILE A 80 20.28 -8.64 -20.68
C ILE A 80 21.66 -8.09 -20.31
N TYR A 81 22.25 -7.21 -21.12
CA TYR A 81 23.54 -6.62 -20.79
C TYR A 81 23.45 -5.67 -19.57
N ALA A 82 22.39 -4.88 -19.49
CA ALA A 82 22.13 -3.96 -18.38
C ALA A 82 21.97 -4.73 -17.06
N THR A 83 21.15 -5.78 -17.03
CA THR A 83 21.01 -6.67 -15.86
C THR A 83 22.33 -7.33 -15.45
N LEU A 84 23.10 -7.83 -16.42
CA LEU A 84 24.39 -8.49 -16.14
C LEU A 84 25.46 -7.55 -15.58
N THR A 85 25.38 -6.25 -15.87
CA THR A 85 26.39 -5.24 -15.50
C THR A 85 25.89 -4.20 -14.48
N MET A 86 24.67 -4.37 -13.97
CA MET A 86 24.06 -3.49 -12.96
C MET A 86 24.75 -3.58 -11.59
N TRP A 87 25.17 -4.79 -11.21
CA TRP A 87 25.77 -5.09 -9.90
C TRP A 87 27.29 -5.29 -9.98
N PRO A 88 28.04 -4.89 -8.93
CA PRO A 88 29.46 -5.21 -8.80
C PRO A 88 29.69 -6.74 -8.84
N PRO A 89 30.78 -7.22 -9.49
CA PRO A 89 31.03 -8.65 -9.66
C PRO A 89 31.11 -9.42 -8.35
N GLU A 90 31.56 -8.79 -7.26
CA GLU A 90 31.70 -9.37 -5.92
C GLU A 90 30.36 -9.78 -5.32
N ILE A 91 29.26 -9.08 -5.67
CA ILE A 91 27.94 -9.28 -5.06
C ILE A 91 27.04 -10.16 -5.94
N ARG A 92 27.24 -10.16 -7.27
CA ARG A 92 26.37 -10.89 -8.24
C ARG A 92 26.12 -12.34 -7.85
N LYS A 93 27.17 -13.09 -7.48
CA LYS A 93 27.05 -14.50 -7.11
C LYS A 93 26.20 -14.70 -5.86
N GLY A 94 26.35 -13.82 -4.87
CA GLY A 94 25.56 -13.83 -3.65
C GLY A 94 24.08 -13.53 -3.93
N LEU A 95 23.78 -12.48 -4.70
CA LEU A 95 22.40 -12.11 -5.03
C LEU A 95 21.69 -13.20 -5.82
N ARG A 96 22.30 -13.70 -6.90
CA ARG A 96 21.70 -14.77 -7.71
C ARG A 96 21.50 -16.05 -6.91
N GLY A 97 22.47 -16.42 -6.06
CA GLY A 97 22.35 -17.57 -5.17
C GLY A 97 21.21 -17.41 -4.16
N GLY A 98 21.08 -16.23 -3.56
CA GLY A 98 20.02 -15.90 -2.62
C GLY A 98 18.64 -15.95 -3.26
N LEU A 99 18.46 -15.25 -4.37
CA LEU A 99 17.19 -15.24 -5.12
C LEU A 99 16.82 -16.64 -5.63
N ALA A 100 17.78 -17.39 -6.18
CA ALA A 100 17.53 -18.76 -6.62
C ALA A 100 17.12 -19.69 -5.46
N ALA A 101 17.70 -19.52 -4.27
CA ALA A 101 17.30 -20.26 -3.08
C ALA A 101 15.90 -19.84 -2.59
N LYS A 102 15.57 -18.53 -2.63
CA LYS A 102 14.23 -18.00 -2.34
C LYS A 102 13.17 -18.65 -3.22
N TYR A 103 13.39 -18.66 -4.55
CA TYR A 103 12.44 -19.27 -5.50
C TYR A 103 12.27 -20.78 -5.30
N LYS A 104 13.29 -21.46 -4.76
CA LYS A 104 13.20 -22.89 -4.39
C LYS A 104 12.52 -23.13 -3.05
N GLY A 105 12.17 -22.07 -2.31
CA GLY A 105 11.60 -22.15 -0.97
C GLY A 105 12.63 -22.38 0.16
N ASP A 106 13.93 -22.36 -0.15
CA ASP A 106 14.98 -22.48 0.86
C ASP A 106 15.32 -21.09 1.43
N LEU A 107 14.46 -20.63 2.34
CA LEU A 107 14.54 -19.29 2.93
C LEU A 107 15.80 -19.10 3.78
N LEU A 108 16.26 -20.16 4.46
CA LEU A 108 17.45 -20.11 5.30
C LEU A 108 18.71 -19.93 4.45
N LEU A 109 18.87 -20.72 3.40
CA LEU A 109 19.99 -20.59 2.48
C LEU A 109 19.94 -19.25 1.74
N SER A 110 18.74 -18.81 1.33
CA SER A 110 18.52 -17.49 0.74
C SER A 110 19.04 -16.37 1.65
N ALA A 111 18.61 -16.35 2.92
CA ALA A 111 19.03 -15.36 3.89
C ALA A 111 20.55 -15.36 4.11
N GLN A 112 21.21 -16.53 4.11
CA GLN A 112 22.67 -16.60 4.22
C GLN A 112 23.37 -15.93 3.03
N TYR A 113 22.93 -16.22 1.80
CA TYR A 113 23.49 -15.60 0.60
C TYR A 113 23.27 -14.09 0.57
N LEU A 114 22.05 -13.64 0.88
CA LEU A 114 21.70 -12.22 0.90
C LEU A 114 22.41 -11.45 2.01
N ARG A 115 22.63 -12.05 3.20
CA ARG A 115 23.49 -11.46 4.25
C ARG A 115 24.91 -11.24 3.79
N ARG A 116 25.53 -12.24 3.15
CA ARG A 116 26.89 -12.10 2.62
C ARG A 116 26.95 -11.03 1.54
N ALA A 117 25.95 -10.97 0.67
CA ALA A 117 25.82 -9.92 -0.35
C ALA A 117 25.71 -8.53 0.28
N LEU A 118 24.86 -8.37 1.30
CA LEU A 118 24.69 -7.11 2.01
C LEU A 118 25.99 -6.66 2.71
N GLU A 119 26.65 -7.56 3.43
CA GLU A 119 27.93 -7.25 4.09
C GLU A 119 29.06 -6.94 3.10
N THR A 120 29.06 -7.59 1.94
CA THR A 120 30.01 -7.25 0.87
C THR A 120 29.69 -5.87 0.30
N SER A 121 28.41 -5.54 0.14
CA SER A 121 27.99 -4.24 -0.39
C SER A 121 28.44 -3.06 0.48
N LYS A 122 28.43 -3.22 1.81
CA LYS A 122 28.93 -2.21 2.77
C LYS A 122 30.43 -1.95 2.67
N ARG A 123 31.21 -2.88 2.11
CA ARG A 123 32.68 -2.78 2.01
C ARG A 123 33.15 -2.21 0.68
N LEU A 124 32.28 -2.18 -0.33
CA LEU A 124 32.61 -1.65 -1.65
C LEU A 124 32.42 -0.13 -1.68
N PRO A 125 33.25 0.60 -2.44
CA PRO A 125 33.02 2.02 -2.65
C PRO A 125 31.74 2.24 -3.46
N LEU A 126 31.00 3.31 -3.12
CA LEU A 126 29.71 3.63 -3.75
C LEU A 126 29.80 3.83 -5.26
N THR A 127 30.99 4.17 -5.78
CA THR A 127 31.26 4.32 -7.23
C THR A 127 31.02 3.02 -8.02
N GLU A 128 31.20 1.86 -7.39
CA GLU A 128 30.97 0.55 -8.04
C GLU A 128 29.50 0.30 -8.35
N PHE A 129 28.59 0.95 -7.63
CA PHE A 129 27.15 0.79 -7.81
C PHE A 129 26.58 1.71 -8.91
N LYS A 130 27.40 2.56 -9.54
CA LYS A 130 27.02 3.43 -10.67
C LYS A 130 25.80 4.32 -10.36
N THR A 131 24.65 4.01 -10.94
CA THR A 131 23.39 4.75 -10.77
C THR A 131 22.67 4.35 -9.49
N LEU A 132 22.22 5.35 -8.72
CA LEU A 132 21.40 5.19 -7.50
C LEU A 132 21.99 4.19 -6.50
N PRO A 133 23.22 4.43 -6.01
CA PRO A 133 23.95 3.47 -5.17
C PRO A 133 23.20 3.14 -3.88
N TYR A 134 22.52 4.12 -3.27
CA TYR A 134 21.79 3.92 -2.03
C TYR A 134 20.50 3.12 -2.24
N LEU A 135 19.87 3.25 -3.42
CA LEU A 135 18.72 2.43 -3.81
C LEU A 135 19.12 0.95 -3.96
N LYS A 136 20.31 0.69 -4.51
CA LYS A 136 20.85 -0.65 -4.70
C LYS A 136 21.21 -1.31 -3.37
N THR A 137 21.98 -0.64 -2.51
CA THR A 137 22.38 -1.19 -1.21
C THR A 137 21.18 -1.41 -0.29
N SER A 138 20.26 -0.45 -0.19
CA SER A 138 19.00 -0.62 0.55
C SER A 138 18.10 -1.67 -0.09
N GLY A 139 18.13 -1.84 -1.41
CA GLY A 139 17.41 -2.91 -2.12
C GLY A 139 17.87 -4.31 -1.70
N ILE A 140 19.18 -4.53 -1.52
CA ILE A 140 19.71 -5.80 -1.00
C ILE A 140 19.21 -6.04 0.42
N ALA A 141 19.23 -5.02 1.28
CA ALA A 141 18.73 -5.11 2.66
C ALA A 141 17.23 -5.44 2.71
N ILE A 142 16.42 -4.79 1.87
CA ILE A 142 14.98 -5.06 1.76
C ILE A 142 14.72 -6.49 1.27
N CYS A 143 15.48 -6.97 0.28
CA CYS A 143 15.35 -8.35 -0.20
C CYS A 143 15.65 -9.36 0.91
N LEU A 144 16.72 -9.13 1.69
CA LEU A 144 17.05 -9.95 2.85
C LEU A 144 15.93 -9.91 3.91
N ALA A 145 15.48 -8.71 4.29
CA ALA A 145 14.44 -8.54 5.29
C ALA A 145 13.12 -9.19 4.86
N GLY A 146 12.75 -9.08 3.58
CA GLY A 146 11.57 -9.77 3.03
C GLY A 146 11.66 -11.30 3.12
N VAL A 147 12.84 -11.88 2.88
CA VAL A 147 13.05 -13.33 3.11
C VAL A 147 12.91 -13.69 4.59
N LEU A 148 13.38 -12.84 5.50
CA LEU A 148 13.24 -13.04 6.94
C LEU A 148 11.77 -12.90 7.40
N GLU A 149 11.00 -12.00 6.81
CA GLU A 149 9.54 -11.91 7.03
C GLU A 149 8.85 -13.20 6.58
N GLU A 150 9.18 -13.72 5.39
CA GLU A 150 8.65 -15.00 4.87
C GLU A 150 9.01 -16.18 5.77
N ASP A 151 10.21 -16.16 6.39
CA ASP A 151 10.69 -17.17 7.36
C ASP A 151 10.15 -16.94 8.79
N ARG A 152 9.22 -15.99 8.98
CA ARG A 152 8.64 -15.59 10.28
C ARG A 152 9.66 -15.10 11.34
N LYS A 153 10.80 -14.60 10.90
CA LYS A 153 11.84 -13.99 11.75
C LYS A 153 11.68 -12.47 11.79
N LEU A 154 10.55 -12.02 12.35
CA LEU A 154 10.13 -10.61 12.30
C LEU A 154 11.11 -9.66 12.99
N GLU A 155 11.70 -10.05 14.12
CA GLU A 155 12.69 -9.24 14.84
C GLU A 155 13.99 -9.07 14.05
N GLU A 156 14.44 -10.11 13.34
CA GLU A 156 15.62 -10.01 12.49
C GLU A 156 15.34 -9.16 11.25
N ALA A 157 14.16 -9.33 10.63
CA ALA A 157 13.72 -8.49 9.51
C ALA A 157 13.63 -7.00 9.91
N TYR A 158 13.01 -6.73 11.07
CA TYR A 158 12.89 -5.38 11.62
C TYR A 158 14.24 -4.69 11.76
N LYS A 159 15.22 -5.37 12.35
CA LYS A 159 16.59 -4.83 12.51
C LYS A 159 17.26 -4.54 11.16
N VAL A 160 17.08 -5.40 10.17
CA VAL A 160 17.66 -5.18 8.83
C VAL A 160 17.04 -3.95 8.15
N TYR A 161 15.73 -3.74 8.29
CA TYR A 161 15.08 -2.52 7.78
C TYR A 161 15.52 -1.26 8.54
N GLU A 162 15.62 -1.35 9.87
CA GLU A 162 16.10 -0.27 10.74
C GLU A 162 17.52 0.15 10.36
N ASP A 163 18.45 -0.81 10.27
CA ASP A 163 19.83 -0.57 9.86
C ASP A 163 19.94 0.10 8.48
N ALA A 164 19.09 -0.33 7.54
CA ALA A 164 19.04 0.26 6.19
C ALA A 164 18.51 1.69 6.22
N LEU A 165 17.47 1.98 7.02
CA LEU A 165 16.94 3.32 7.17
C LEU A 165 17.94 4.25 7.86
N LEU A 166 18.57 3.81 8.95
CA LEU A 166 19.56 4.60 9.69
C LEU A 166 20.74 5.02 8.80
N GLN A 167 21.18 4.14 7.89
CA GLN A 167 22.20 4.49 6.90
C GLN A 167 21.72 5.60 5.95
N LEU A 168 20.49 5.51 5.45
CA LEU A 168 19.93 6.55 4.57
C LEU A 168 19.73 7.88 5.31
N GLN A 169 19.28 7.83 6.57
CA GLN A 169 19.14 9.00 7.44
C GLN A 169 20.48 9.71 7.66
N HIS A 170 21.53 8.96 8.01
CA HIS A 170 22.86 9.52 8.19
C HIS A 170 23.37 10.24 6.94
N VAL A 171 23.15 9.67 5.75
CA VAL A 171 23.51 10.32 4.48
C VAL A 171 22.66 11.57 4.24
N MET A 172 21.38 11.53 4.59
CA MET A 172 20.45 12.66 4.42
C MET A 172 20.83 13.86 5.28
N ASP A 173 21.27 13.61 6.52
CA ASP A 173 21.69 14.66 7.45
C ASP A 173 23.09 15.18 7.12
N ALA A 174 24.03 14.29 6.81
CA ALA A 174 25.42 14.68 6.54
C ALA A 174 25.60 15.30 5.16
N LYS A 175 24.88 14.78 4.14
CA LYS A 175 25.09 15.10 2.72
C LYS A 175 23.78 15.07 1.93
N PRO A 176 22.83 16.00 2.20
CA PRO A 176 21.48 15.97 1.62
C PRO A 176 21.43 16.08 0.08
N GLN A 177 22.50 16.58 -0.54
CA GLN A 177 22.64 16.73 -1.99
C GLN A 177 23.07 15.43 -2.70
N GLU A 178 23.62 14.45 -1.97
CA GLU A 178 24.01 13.15 -2.56
C GLU A 178 22.81 12.24 -2.83
N LEU A 179 21.73 12.37 -2.05
CA LEU A 179 20.52 11.56 -2.17
C LEU A 179 19.57 12.14 -3.22
N LYS A 180 19.27 11.35 -4.25
CA LYS A 180 18.23 11.70 -5.23
C LYS A 180 16.83 11.51 -4.65
N GLY A 181 15.83 12.13 -5.27
CA GLY A 181 14.44 12.07 -4.80
C GLY A 181 13.90 10.65 -4.59
N GLN A 182 14.27 9.70 -5.46
CA GLN A 182 13.87 8.29 -5.34
C GLN A 182 14.51 7.58 -4.13
N GLU A 183 15.75 7.93 -3.79
CA GLU A 183 16.46 7.38 -2.61
C GLU A 183 15.90 7.99 -1.32
N LYS A 184 15.48 9.26 -1.35
CA LYS A 184 14.70 9.87 -0.24
C LYS A 184 13.36 9.16 -0.06
N MET A 185 12.63 8.90 -1.14
CA MET A 185 11.38 8.15 -1.09
C MET A 185 11.59 6.70 -0.63
N ARG A 186 12.74 6.08 -0.91
CA ARG A 186 13.10 4.76 -0.37
C ARG A 186 13.22 4.79 1.15
N ALA A 187 13.84 5.84 1.70
CA ALA A 187 13.92 6.02 3.15
C ALA A 187 12.54 6.22 3.77
N VAL A 188 11.67 7.03 3.15
CA VAL A 188 10.27 7.21 3.57
C VAL A 188 9.52 5.87 3.61
N ALA A 189 9.64 5.05 2.56
CA ALA A 189 8.98 3.75 2.48
C ALA A 189 9.49 2.78 3.57
N LEU A 190 10.80 2.77 3.85
CA LEU A 190 11.38 1.98 4.94
C LEU A 190 10.86 2.42 6.31
N SER A 191 10.79 3.73 6.55
CA SER A 191 10.25 4.26 7.81
C SER A 191 8.77 3.95 7.98
N HIS A 192 7.98 4.09 6.92
CA HIS A 192 6.57 3.69 6.94
C HIS A 192 6.42 2.19 7.27
N LYS A 193 7.18 1.32 6.59
CA LYS A 193 7.20 -0.13 6.84
C LYS A 193 7.61 -0.48 8.28
N LEU A 194 8.60 0.22 8.85
CA LEU A 194 8.99 0.05 10.26
C LEU A 194 7.86 0.43 11.21
N GLY A 195 7.10 1.49 10.92
CA GLY A 195 5.90 1.85 11.65
C GLY A 195 4.83 0.76 11.61
N GLU A 196 4.54 0.22 10.43
CA GLU A 196 3.60 -0.92 10.28
C GLU A 196 4.07 -2.16 11.04
N MET A 197 5.37 -2.51 10.94
CA MET A 197 5.92 -3.65 11.68
C MET A 197 5.90 -3.43 13.19
N ALA A 198 6.17 -2.21 13.65
CA ALA A 198 6.09 -1.88 15.07
C ALA A 198 4.67 -2.10 15.60
N HIS A 199 3.65 -1.72 14.83
CA HIS A 199 2.25 -2.00 15.13
C HIS A 199 1.96 -3.50 15.21
N ASP A 200 2.27 -4.24 14.13
CA ASP A 200 1.97 -5.67 13.99
C ASP A 200 2.71 -6.53 15.03
N MET A 201 3.91 -6.12 15.44
CA MET A 201 4.71 -6.77 16.48
C MET A 201 4.36 -6.32 17.90
N HIS A 202 3.36 -5.43 18.06
CA HIS A 202 2.97 -4.85 19.35
C HIS A 202 4.16 -4.23 20.12
N LYS A 203 5.05 -3.53 19.40
CA LYS A 203 6.11 -2.72 20.02
C LYS A 203 5.49 -1.53 20.78
N PRO A 204 6.26 -0.86 21.66
CA PRO A 204 5.79 0.36 22.33
C PRO A 204 5.27 1.40 21.34
N GLN A 205 4.23 2.14 21.73
CA GLN A 205 3.58 3.12 20.85
C GLN A 205 4.54 4.22 20.38
N GLU A 206 5.51 4.57 21.22
CA GLU A 206 6.55 5.54 20.90
C GLU A 206 7.42 5.10 19.71
N GLU A 207 7.63 3.79 19.57
CA GLU A 207 8.39 3.23 18.45
C GLU A 207 7.59 3.29 17.14
N GLU A 208 6.30 2.93 17.17
CA GLU A 208 5.39 3.08 16.02
C GLU A 208 5.30 4.57 15.61
N GLU A 209 5.06 5.46 16.57
CA GLU A 209 4.94 6.90 16.34
C GLU A 209 6.20 7.49 15.73
N LYS A 210 7.38 7.19 16.30
CA LYS A 210 8.68 7.70 15.83
C LYS A 210 8.86 7.48 14.34
N TRP A 211 8.59 6.26 13.84
CA TRP A 211 8.78 5.92 12.44
C TRP A 211 7.73 6.54 11.52
N LEU A 212 6.47 6.59 11.96
CA LEU A 212 5.39 7.21 11.19
C LEU A 212 5.58 8.73 11.10
N VAL A 213 5.93 9.40 12.21
CA VAL A 213 6.22 10.84 12.23
C VAL A 213 7.39 11.17 11.32
N TRP A 214 8.50 10.43 11.42
CA TRP A 214 9.66 10.67 10.56
C TRP A 214 9.32 10.54 9.07
N SER A 215 8.51 9.53 8.71
CA SER A 215 8.10 9.32 7.31
C SER A 215 7.29 10.50 6.76
N VAL A 216 6.34 11.04 7.54
CA VAL A 216 5.52 12.20 7.16
C VAL A 216 6.35 13.47 7.11
N GLU A 217 7.17 13.75 8.12
CA GLU A 217 8.05 14.92 8.13
C GLU A 217 9.00 14.93 6.94
N THR A 218 9.55 13.77 6.60
CA THR A 218 10.46 13.63 5.48
C THR A 218 9.75 13.92 4.16
N ILE A 219 8.51 13.46 3.97
CA ILE A 219 7.71 13.84 2.79
C ILE A 219 7.49 15.36 2.75
N LEU A 220 7.09 15.97 3.86
CA LEU A 220 6.82 17.42 3.92
C LEU A 220 8.08 18.23 3.58
N LYS A 221 9.24 17.83 4.10
CA LYS A 221 10.55 18.46 3.84
C LYS A 221 11.05 18.20 2.41
N SER A 222 10.84 16.99 1.87
CA SER A 222 11.49 16.54 0.63
C SER A 222 10.65 16.74 -0.63
N VAL A 223 9.32 16.58 -0.53
CA VAL A 223 8.41 16.48 -1.68
C VAL A 223 7.59 17.74 -1.84
N LEU A 224 7.10 18.33 -0.74
CA LEU A 224 6.24 19.53 -0.80
C LEU A 224 7.03 20.85 -0.83
N GLN A 225 8.29 20.85 -0.39
CA GLN A 225 9.16 22.04 -0.39
C GLN A 225 10.18 22.07 -1.55
N ALA A 226 10.23 21.02 -2.37
CA ALA A 226 11.11 21.01 -3.54
C ALA A 226 10.53 21.89 -4.67
N PRO A 227 11.32 22.82 -5.25
CA PRO A 227 10.84 23.64 -6.36
C PRO A 227 10.46 22.75 -7.53
N VAL A 228 9.31 23.06 -8.16
CA VAL A 228 8.77 22.40 -9.35
C VAL A 228 9.67 22.74 -10.55
N GLY A 229 10.82 22.09 -10.62
CA GLY A 229 11.80 22.30 -11.68
C GLY A 229 12.65 21.05 -11.83
N ASN A 230 12.60 20.46 -13.02
CA ASN A 230 13.41 19.33 -13.51
C ASN A 230 12.82 17.93 -13.28
N GLN A 231 11.69 17.65 -13.92
CA GLN A 231 11.26 16.28 -14.24
C GLN A 231 11.96 15.70 -15.50
N ALA A 232 12.96 16.38 -16.06
CA ALA A 232 13.57 16.04 -17.35
C ALA A 232 14.61 14.89 -17.32
N ASP A 233 15.15 14.51 -16.15
CA ASP A 233 16.22 13.48 -16.03
C ASP A 233 15.72 12.05 -15.71
N GLN A 234 14.40 11.81 -15.80
CA GLN A 234 13.76 10.60 -15.26
C GLN A 234 13.79 9.37 -16.18
N ASN A 235 13.97 9.51 -17.50
CA ASN A 235 13.80 8.37 -18.41
C ASN A 235 14.88 7.29 -18.29
N GLY A 236 16.15 7.68 -18.07
CA GLY A 236 17.25 6.71 -17.87
C GLY A 236 17.18 6.03 -16.50
N SER A 237 16.86 6.78 -15.44
CA SER A 237 16.79 6.26 -14.07
C SER A 237 15.58 5.34 -13.86
N ARG A 238 14.45 5.60 -14.53
CA ARG A 238 13.22 4.81 -14.36
C ARG A 238 13.34 3.39 -14.89
N HIS A 239 14.06 3.18 -16.00
CA HIS A 239 14.32 1.84 -16.54
C HIS A 239 15.27 1.04 -15.63
N ASP A 240 16.36 1.64 -15.16
CA ASP A 240 17.29 1.02 -14.20
C ASP A 240 16.58 0.58 -12.90
N ILE A 241 15.64 1.37 -12.39
CA ILE A 241 14.85 1.05 -11.19
C ILE A 241 13.89 -0.10 -11.45
N GLN A 242 13.20 -0.09 -12.59
CA GLN A 242 12.27 -1.16 -12.94
C GLN A 242 12.99 -2.50 -13.05
N ILE A 243 14.15 -2.52 -13.72
CA ILE A 243 15.00 -3.70 -13.83
C ILE A 243 15.47 -4.15 -12.42
N MET A 244 15.94 -3.23 -11.58
CA MET A 244 16.41 -3.57 -10.23
C MET A 244 15.29 -4.16 -9.35
N VAL A 245 14.09 -3.60 -9.44
CA VAL A 245 12.90 -4.08 -8.71
C VAL A 245 12.55 -5.50 -9.12
N GLU A 246 12.57 -5.79 -10.42
CA GLU A 246 12.25 -7.10 -10.96
C GLU A 246 13.34 -8.12 -10.63
N GLU A 247 14.62 -7.74 -10.76
CA GLU A 247 15.75 -8.61 -10.46
C GLU A 247 15.81 -8.99 -8.97
N LEU A 248 15.63 -8.03 -8.06
CA LEU A 248 15.65 -8.29 -6.61
C LEU A 248 14.32 -8.84 -6.07
N ALA A 249 13.30 -9.01 -6.93
CA ALA A 249 11.94 -9.36 -6.56
C ALA A 249 11.45 -8.52 -5.36
N LEU A 250 11.64 -7.20 -5.42
CA LEU A 250 11.32 -6.30 -4.31
C LEU A 250 9.80 -6.30 -4.06
N PRO A 251 9.36 -6.24 -2.79
CA PRO A 251 7.94 -6.14 -2.47
C PRO A 251 7.25 -4.96 -3.15
N GLY A 252 5.98 -5.12 -3.51
CA GLY A 252 5.22 -4.08 -4.22
C GLY A 252 5.13 -2.72 -3.50
N TRP A 253 5.15 -2.72 -2.16
CA TRP A 253 5.16 -1.50 -1.34
C TRP A 253 6.41 -0.64 -1.53
N VAL A 254 7.50 -1.22 -2.03
CA VAL A 254 8.77 -0.53 -2.31
C VAL A 254 8.73 0.19 -3.67
N VAL A 255 7.87 -0.29 -4.57
CA VAL A 255 7.82 0.10 -5.99
C VAL A 255 6.83 1.24 -6.20
N GLN A 256 5.71 1.22 -5.47
CA GLN A 256 4.71 2.27 -5.50
C GLN A 256 5.15 3.41 -4.58
N GLN A 257 5.50 4.57 -5.15
CA GLN A 257 5.73 5.79 -4.38
C GLN A 257 4.38 6.34 -3.90
N ASP A 258 3.82 5.71 -2.88
CA ASP A 258 2.58 6.15 -2.26
C ASP A 258 2.87 7.21 -1.20
N ILE A 259 2.72 8.46 -1.60
CA ILE A 259 2.96 9.63 -0.73
C ILE A 259 1.82 9.77 0.29
N ALA A 260 0.63 9.22 0.03
CA ALA A 260 -0.52 9.33 0.93
C ALA A 260 -0.48 8.31 2.07
N ALA A 261 0.07 7.10 1.83
CA ALA A 261 0.11 6.02 2.83
C ALA A 261 0.73 6.43 4.18
N PRO A 262 1.86 7.16 4.25
CA PRO A 262 2.39 7.64 5.52
C PRO A 262 1.45 8.55 6.31
N PHE A 263 0.71 9.44 5.64
CA PHE A 263 -0.29 10.30 6.28
C PHE A 263 -1.50 9.49 6.78
N GLU A 264 -1.95 8.53 5.98
CA GLU A 264 -3.03 7.61 6.35
C GLU A 264 -2.66 6.80 7.60
N ALA A 265 -1.46 6.21 7.64
CA ALA A 265 -1.01 5.41 8.78
C ALA A 265 -0.80 6.25 10.04
N LEU A 266 -0.16 7.42 9.94
CA LEU A 266 0.02 8.31 11.10
C LEU A 266 -1.34 8.87 11.59
N GLY A 267 -2.25 9.21 10.67
CA GLY A 267 -3.61 9.61 11.02
C GLY A 267 -4.36 8.49 11.74
N SER A 268 -4.21 7.25 11.27
CA SER A 268 -4.79 6.07 11.92
C SER A 268 -4.20 5.80 13.29
N PHE A 269 -2.89 5.96 13.46
CA PHE A 269 -2.22 5.87 14.75
C PHE A 269 -2.83 6.88 15.73
N TYR A 270 -2.88 8.16 15.38
CA TYR A 270 -3.43 9.20 16.25
C TYR A 270 -4.93 9.04 16.50
N SER A 271 -5.69 8.53 15.54
CA SER A 271 -7.10 8.19 15.72
C SER A 271 -7.31 7.05 16.73
N ARG A 272 -6.41 6.05 16.77
CA ARG A 272 -6.48 4.94 17.74
C ARG A 272 -6.00 5.34 19.14
N THR A 273 -5.00 6.21 19.22
CA THR A 273 -4.43 6.66 20.52
C THR A 273 -5.22 7.80 21.17
N GLY A 274 -6.32 8.25 20.55
CA GLY A 274 -7.20 9.30 21.09
C GLY A 274 -6.73 10.72 20.78
N ASN A 275 -5.66 10.87 20.00
CA ASN A 275 -5.08 12.14 19.57
C ASN A 275 -5.79 12.73 18.35
N ILE A 276 -7.12 12.89 18.43
CA ILE A 276 -8.00 13.29 17.31
C ILE A 276 -7.54 14.58 16.62
N ARG A 277 -7.01 15.55 17.39
CA ARG A 277 -6.52 16.84 16.87
C ARG A 277 -5.37 16.69 15.87
N PHE A 278 -4.53 15.66 16.03
CA PHE A 278 -3.43 15.38 15.09
C PHE A 278 -3.88 14.51 13.92
N ALA A 279 -4.86 13.62 14.13
CA ALA A 279 -5.36 12.73 13.08
C ALA A 279 -6.09 13.48 11.94
N MET A 280 -6.92 14.48 12.28
CA MET A 280 -7.72 15.22 11.31
C MET A 280 -6.90 15.87 10.16
N PRO A 281 -5.88 16.70 10.44
CA PRO A 281 -5.09 17.31 9.36
C PRO A 281 -4.33 16.29 8.51
N LEU A 282 -3.93 15.15 9.09
CA LEU A 282 -3.24 14.09 8.35
C LEU A 282 -4.18 13.41 7.33
N TYR A 283 -5.42 13.09 7.73
CA TYR A 283 -6.39 12.54 6.78
C TYR A 283 -6.80 13.55 5.70
N LEU A 284 -6.95 14.83 6.04
CA LEU A 284 -7.21 15.87 5.04
C LEU A 284 -6.08 15.98 4.03
N GLN A 285 -4.82 15.88 4.50
CA GLN A 285 -3.65 15.87 3.63
C GLN A 285 -3.60 14.60 2.76
N ALA A 286 -3.95 13.43 3.31
CA ALA A 286 -4.05 12.20 2.52
C ALA A 286 -5.12 12.33 1.42
N VAL A 287 -6.29 12.90 1.74
CA VAL A 287 -7.37 13.15 0.76
C VAL A 287 -6.92 14.09 -0.34
N SER A 288 -6.19 15.18 -0.03
CA SER A 288 -5.73 16.14 -1.04
C SER A 288 -4.70 15.54 -2.00
N ILE A 289 -3.88 14.59 -1.53
CA ILE A 289 -2.94 13.83 -2.36
C ILE A 289 -3.70 12.81 -3.24
N LEU A 290 -4.67 12.11 -2.67
CA LEU A 290 -5.40 11.02 -3.35
C LEU A 290 -6.46 11.53 -4.34
N ILE A 291 -7.07 12.67 -4.05
CA ILE A 291 -8.13 13.33 -4.83
C ILE A 291 -7.74 14.81 -5.01
N PRO A 292 -6.77 15.11 -5.88
CA PRO A 292 -6.36 16.50 -6.12
C PRO A 292 -7.47 17.28 -6.85
N PRO A 293 -7.48 18.62 -6.72
CA PRO A 293 -8.44 19.44 -7.45
C PRO A 293 -8.19 19.40 -8.97
N PRO A 294 -9.23 19.61 -9.79
CA PRO A 294 -9.07 19.73 -11.24
C PRO A 294 -8.03 20.82 -11.60
N PRO A 295 -7.21 20.63 -12.65
CA PRO A 295 -7.30 19.60 -13.70
C PRO A 295 -6.52 18.30 -13.39
N GLN A 296 -5.97 18.14 -12.18
CA GLN A 296 -5.20 16.95 -11.84
C GLN A 296 -6.13 15.76 -11.61
N GLU A 297 -5.75 14.60 -12.15
CA GLU A 297 -6.54 13.36 -12.07
C GLU A 297 -5.67 12.23 -11.51
N THR A 298 -6.27 11.39 -10.68
CA THR A 298 -5.63 10.20 -10.08
C THR A 298 -6.33 8.93 -10.53
N SER A 299 -5.70 7.78 -10.26
CA SER A 299 -6.29 6.48 -10.59
C SER A 299 -7.63 6.26 -9.88
N PRO A 300 -8.54 5.44 -10.45
CA PRO A 300 -9.74 4.97 -9.77
C PRO A 300 -9.50 4.48 -8.33
N GLU A 301 -8.43 3.71 -8.14
CA GLU A 301 -8.05 3.16 -6.83
C GLU A 301 -7.71 4.27 -5.83
N ASN A 302 -6.92 5.27 -6.24
CA ASN A 302 -6.57 6.40 -5.36
C ASN A 302 -7.80 7.20 -4.97
N LYS A 303 -8.74 7.43 -5.90
CA LYS A 303 -10.02 8.10 -5.58
C LYS A 303 -10.81 7.33 -4.54
N CYS A 304 -10.89 6.01 -4.65
CA CYS A 304 -11.58 5.16 -3.68
C CYS A 304 -10.87 5.06 -2.33
N ARG A 305 -9.53 5.15 -2.30
CA ARG A 305 -8.78 5.31 -1.04
C ARG A 305 -9.05 6.66 -0.40
N GLY A 306 -9.11 7.73 -1.18
CA GLY A 306 -9.50 9.05 -0.70
C GLY A 306 -10.91 9.04 -0.10
N ALA A 307 -11.85 8.32 -0.71
CA ALA A 307 -13.19 8.12 -0.16
C ALA A 307 -13.17 7.40 1.21
N GLN A 308 -12.31 6.39 1.39
CA GLN A 308 -12.12 5.74 2.69
C GLN A 308 -11.61 6.73 3.76
N MET A 309 -10.68 7.62 3.39
CA MET A 309 -10.20 8.67 4.30
C MET A 309 -11.31 9.65 4.70
N MET A 310 -12.24 9.97 3.79
CA MET A 310 -13.41 10.78 4.13
C MET A 310 -14.30 10.12 5.19
N GLY A 311 -14.43 8.79 5.15
CA GLY A 311 -15.13 8.04 6.22
C GLY A 311 -14.40 8.07 7.55
N ASN A 312 -13.07 7.99 7.54
CA ASN A 312 -12.27 8.17 8.75
C ASN A 312 -12.43 9.58 9.35
N ILE A 313 -12.53 10.60 8.50
CA ILE A 313 -12.82 11.98 8.93
C ILE A 313 -14.21 12.04 9.59
N ALA A 314 -15.23 11.41 8.99
CA ALA A 314 -16.55 11.32 9.59
C ALA A 314 -16.53 10.63 10.97
N ASP A 315 -15.75 9.55 11.12
CA ASP A 315 -15.55 8.87 12.40
C ASP A 315 -14.92 9.79 13.44
N LEU A 316 -13.82 10.48 13.09
CA LEU A 316 -13.13 11.42 13.98
C LEU A 316 -14.04 12.56 14.46
N ILE A 317 -14.91 13.07 13.58
CA ILE A 317 -15.89 14.11 13.94
C ILE A 317 -16.84 13.58 15.00
N LEU A 318 -17.40 12.38 14.81
CA LEU A 318 -18.33 11.78 15.77
C LEU A 318 -17.67 11.34 17.08
N GLN A 319 -16.38 10.98 17.05
CA GLN A 319 -15.61 10.75 18.28
C GLN A 319 -15.45 12.03 19.12
N SER A 320 -15.47 13.19 18.47
CA SER A 320 -15.37 14.49 19.16
C SER A 320 -16.69 14.92 19.81
N GLY A 321 -17.83 14.33 19.38
CA GLY A 321 -19.14 14.56 19.96
C GLY A 321 -20.28 14.27 18.98
N THR A 322 -21.51 14.27 19.49
CA THR A 322 -22.73 13.96 18.72
C THR A 322 -23.74 15.10 18.74
N SER A 323 -23.27 16.35 18.65
CA SER A 323 -24.18 17.49 18.45
C SER A 323 -24.81 17.42 17.04
N PRO A 324 -25.99 18.00 16.82
CA PRO A 324 -26.61 18.02 15.49
C PRO A 324 -25.69 18.55 14.39
N GLU A 325 -24.87 19.56 14.71
CA GLU A 325 -23.91 20.18 13.80
C GLU A 325 -22.76 19.21 13.45
N LEU A 326 -22.22 18.50 14.44
CA LEU A 326 -21.16 17.50 14.23
C LEU A 326 -21.67 16.30 13.42
N ILE A 327 -22.90 15.85 13.71
CA ILE A 327 -23.56 14.80 12.94
C ILE A 327 -23.72 15.22 11.48
N GLN A 328 -24.21 16.45 11.23
CA GLN A 328 -24.36 16.97 9.87
C GLN A 328 -23.02 17.08 9.14
N GLN A 329 -21.95 17.50 9.85
CA GLN A 329 -20.62 17.59 9.28
C GLN A 329 -20.04 16.21 8.92
N ALA A 330 -20.17 15.23 9.83
CA ALA A 330 -19.75 13.85 9.59
C ALA A 330 -20.53 13.22 8.43
N GLU A 331 -21.84 13.48 8.37
CA GLU A 331 -22.70 13.03 7.28
C GLU A 331 -22.28 13.61 5.93
N SER A 332 -21.92 14.89 5.87
CA SER A 332 -21.43 15.53 4.64
C SER A 332 -20.17 14.83 4.10
N TRP A 333 -19.21 14.53 4.98
CA TRP A 333 -18.00 13.78 4.61
C TRP A 333 -18.30 12.36 4.14
N ALA A 334 -19.14 11.62 4.87
CA ALA A 334 -19.50 10.25 4.51
C ALA A 334 -20.29 10.19 3.19
N ASN A 335 -21.22 11.12 2.96
CA ASN A 335 -21.93 11.24 1.68
C ASN A 335 -20.96 11.55 0.54
N LYS A 336 -19.99 12.45 0.75
CA LYS A 336 -19.00 12.76 -0.28
C LYS A 336 -18.11 11.55 -0.61
N GLY A 337 -17.70 10.80 0.40
CA GLY A 337 -16.98 9.54 0.20
C GLY A 337 -17.78 8.52 -0.60
N LEU A 338 -19.08 8.35 -0.28
CA LEU A 338 -19.98 7.46 -1.02
C LEU A 338 -20.15 7.92 -2.48
N GLU A 339 -20.32 9.22 -2.71
CA GLU A 339 -20.42 9.82 -4.05
C GLU A 339 -19.16 9.52 -4.89
N VAL A 340 -17.97 9.72 -4.32
CA VAL A 340 -16.70 9.43 -5.01
C VAL A 340 -16.57 7.95 -5.34
N ALA A 341 -16.78 7.07 -4.35
CA ALA A 341 -16.66 5.62 -4.56
C ALA A 341 -17.67 5.10 -5.59
N SER A 342 -18.93 5.56 -5.51
CA SER A 342 -19.99 5.17 -6.46
C SER A 342 -19.74 5.70 -7.86
N ALA A 343 -19.29 6.95 -8.02
CA ALA A 343 -18.97 7.53 -9.32
C ALA A 343 -17.86 6.73 -10.03
N VAL A 344 -16.83 6.33 -9.30
CA VAL A 344 -15.74 5.50 -9.86
C VAL A 344 -16.24 4.10 -10.22
N ARG A 345 -17.02 3.44 -9.35
CA ARG A 345 -17.62 2.13 -9.61
C ARG A 345 -18.53 2.11 -10.84
N ASN A 346 -19.31 3.17 -11.04
CA ASN A 346 -20.25 3.25 -12.15
C ASN A 346 -19.60 3.63 -13.48
N SER A 347 -18.48 4.35 -13.44
CA SER A 347 -17.77 4.82 -14.65
C SER A 347 -16.68 3.86 -15.12
N SER A 348 -16.12 3.03 -14.23
CA SER A 348 -15.11 2.04 -14.59
C SER A 348 -15.74 0.73 -15.06
N ARG A 349 -15.25 0.19 -16.18
CA ARG A 349 -15.58 -1.19 -16.61
C ARG A 349 -14.85 -2.24 -15.77
N ALA A 350 -13.71 -1.88 -15.17
CA ALA A 350 -12.94 -2.75 -14.31
C ALA A 350 -13.45 -2.61 -12.87
N LYS A 351 -13.72 -3.75 -12.22
CA LYS A 351 -14.00 -3.77 -10.78
C LYS A 351 -12.67 -3.66 -10.03
N HIS A 352 -12.50 -2.56 -9.31
CA HIS A 352 -11.35 -2.36 -8.43
C HIS A 352 -11.74 -2.77 -7.02
N GLU A 353 -11.02 -3.74 -6.44
CA GLU A 353 -11.29 -4.28 -5.09
C GLU A 353 -11.40 -3.17 -4.03
N VAL A 354 -10.45 -2.23 -4.04
CA VAL A 354 -10.40 -1.08 -3.13
C VAL A 354 -11.66 -0.20 -3.23
N CYS A 355 -12.27 -0.10 -4.40
CA CYS A 355 -13.50 0.67 -4.60
C CYS A 355 -14.74 -0.06 -4.07
N GLU A 356 -14.79 -1.38 -4.20
CA GLU A 356 -15.87 -2.17 -3.63
C GLU A 356 -15.83 -2.16 -2.09
N ILE A 357 -14.61 -2.26 -1.51
CA ILE A 357 -14.38 -2.10 -0.06
C ILE A 357 -14.82 -0.70 0.38
N ALA A 358 -14.36 0.36 -0.30
CA ALA A 358 -14.72 1.74 0.01
C ALA A 358 -16.24 1.96 -0.02
N TYR A 359 -16.94 1.35 -0.97
CA TYR A 359 -18.39 1.46 -1.09
C TYR A 359 -19.12 0.76 0.08
N ALA A 360 -18.76 -0.48 0.40
CA ALA A 360 -19.32 -1.20 1.55
C ALA A 360 -19.11 -0.43 2.86
N PHE A 361 -17.89 0.09 3.03
CA PHE A 361 -17.45 0.89 4.16
C PHE A 361 -18.25 2.20 4.30
N MET A 362 -18.45 2.95 3.21
CA MET A 362 -19.26 4.18 3.24
C MET A 362 -20.72 3.91 3.59
N LEU A 363 -21.32 2.83 3.07
CA LEU A 363 -22.69 2.44 3.41
C LEU A 363 -22.82 2.15 4.91
N PHE A 364 -21.87 1.41 5.48
CA PHE A 364 -21.85 1.13 6.92
C PHE A 364 -21.75 2.42 7.74
N ASN A 365 -20.80 3.30 7.40
CA ASN A 365 -20.59 4.55 8.13
C ASN A 365 -21.81 5.47 8.08
N LEU A 366 -22.47 5.59 6.92
CA LEU A 366 -23.74 6.31 6.82
C LEU A 366 -24.84 5.63 7.64
N GLY A 367 -24.90 4.29 7.68
CA GLY A 367 -25.84 3.56 8.52
C GLY A 367 -25.67 3.90 10.00
N ARG A 368 -24.43 3.94 10.49
CA ARG A 368 -24.10 4.35 11.86
C ARG A 368 -24.48 5.80 12.14
N ILE A 369 -24.21 6.71 11.20
CA ILE A 369 -24.62 8.13 11.31
C ILE A 369 -26.14 8.22 11.44
N ARG A 370 -26.91 7.48 10.63
CA ARG A 370 -28.37 7.46 10.70
C ARG A 370 -28.90 6.86 12.00
N GLU A 371 -28.25 5.83 12.52
CA GLU A 371 -28.56 5.25 13.82
C GLU A 371 -28.35 6.27 14.96
N ILE A 372 -27.24 7.01 14.96
CA ILE A 372 -26.97 8.08 15.93
C ILE A 372 -28.03 9.20 15.82
N SER A 373 -28.45 9.52 14.61
CA SER A 373 -29.55 10.46 14.32
C SER A 373 -30.95 9.91 14.63
N LYS A 374 -31.07 8.67 15.13
CA LYS A 374 -32.33 7.97 15.42
C LYS A 374 -33.23 7.71 14.20
N ASP A 375 -32.67 7.79 13.01
CA ASP A 375 -33.32 7.39 11.76
C ASP A 375 -33.07 5.89 11.52
N PHE A 376 -33.71 5.08 12.36
CA PHE A 376 -33.48 3.64 12.38
C PHE A 376 -33.94 2.94 11.10
N GLY A 377 -34.95 3.50 10.40
CA GLY A 377 -35.40 3.01 9.11
C GLY A 377 -34.28 3.10 8.08
N LYS A 378 -33.70 4.29 7.91
CA LYS A 378 -32.59 4.48 6.99
C LYS A 378 -31.32 3.75 7.42
N ALA A 379 -31.05 3.69 8.72
CA ALA A 379 -29.92 2.93 9.25
C ALA A 379 -30.00 1.44 8.86
N LYS A 380 -31.19 0.83 9.00
CA LYS A 380 -31.42 -0.58 8.63
C LYS A 380 -31.20 -0.83 7.14
N GLU A 381 -31.71 0.06 6.28
CA GLU A 381 -31.48 -0.04 4.82
C GLU A 381 -29.99 0.01 4.49
N LEU A 382 -29.25 0.96 5.09
CA LEU A 382 -27.82 1.16 4.83
C LEU A 382 -26.95 0.00 5.34
N PHE A 383 -27.24 -0.54 6.54
CA PHE A 383 -26.54 -1.73 7.03
C PHE A 383 -26.84 -2.96 6.18
N THR A 384 -28.07 -3.11 5.70
CA THR A 384 -28.44 -4.23 4.81
C THR A 384 -27.67 -4.14 3.49
N ALA A 385 -27.63 -2.95 2.87
CA ALA A 385 -26.86 -2.73 1.65
C ALA A 385 -25.35 -2.95 1.85
N SER A 386 -24.80 -2.50 2.99
CA SER A 386 -23.40 -2.75 3.35
C SER A 386 -23.11 -4.25 3.52
N LEU A 387 -24.02 -4.98 4.19
CA LEU A 387 -23.90 -6.42 4.39
C LEU A 387 -23.94 -7.18 3.06
N GLU A 388 -24.87 -6.86 2.17
CA GLU A 388 -24.98 -7.46 0.84
C GLU A 388 -23.72 -7.25 0.03
N GLN A 389 -23.21 -6.00 0.02
CA GLN A 389 -21.97 -5.69 -0.67
C GLN A 389 -20.78 -6.45 -0.07
N SER A 390 -20.63 -6.47 1.26
CA SER A 390 -19.55 -7.18 1.95
C SER A 390 -19.57 -8.69 1.67
N LYS A 391 -20.76 -9.31 1.66
CA LYS A 391 -20.93 -10.71 1.26
C LYS A 391 -20.55 -10.95 -0.20
N ALA A 392 -20.93 -10.04 -1.10
CA ALA A 392 -20.62 -10.17 -2.53
C ALA A 392 -19.11 -10.13 -2.84
N ILE A 393 -18.31 -9.46 -2.00
CA ILE A 393 -16.86 -9.35 -2.16
C ILE A 393 -16.05 -10.21 -1.19
N GLY A 394 -16.70 -10.97 -0.31
CA GLY A 394 -16.03 -11.81 0.69
C GLY A 394 -15.27 -11.01 1.76
N LEU A 395 -15.79 -9.84 2.15
CA LEU A 395 -15.17 -8.98 3.15
C LEU A 395 -15.70 -9.29 4.55
N GLU A 396 -15.03 -10.21 5.24
CA GLU A 396 -15.48 -10.78 6.51
C GLU A 396 -15.71 -9.73 7.60
N GLU A 397 -14.80 -8.77 7.76
CA GLU A 397 -14.95 -7.74 8.79
C GLU A 397 -16.15 -6.83 8.48
N GLY A 398 -16.40 -6.57 7.19
CA GLY A 398 -17.57 -5.82 6.76
C GLY A 398 -18.89 -6.55 6.99
N ILE A 399 -18.89 -7.89 6.87
CA ILE A 399 -20.02 -8.74 7.21
C ILE A 399 -20.30 -8.65 8.72
N GLU A 400 -19.28 -8.87 9.55
CA GLU A 400 -19.39 -8.83 11.01
C GLU A 400 -19.95 -7.48 11.49
N HIS A 401 -19.35 -6.38 11.05
CA HIS A 401 -19.78 -5.04 11.44
C HIS A 401 -21.22 -4.73 11.04
N ALA A 402 -21.62 -5.07 9.81
CA ALA A 402 -22.98 -4.81 9.34
C ALA A 402 -24.03 -5.67 10.07
N GLU A 403 -23.72 -6.94 10.36
CA GLU A 403 -24.58 -7.82 11.16
C GLU A 403 -24.71 -7.34 12.61
N ASP A 404 -23.61 -6.86 13.20
CA ASP A 404 -23.62 -6.19 14.51
C ASP A 404 -24.52 -4.96 14.53
N GLY A 405 -24.44 -4.11 13.50
CA GLY A 405 -25.29 -2.93 13.33
C GLY A 405 -26.77 -3.29 13.26
N LEU A 406 -27.13 -4.28 12.45
CA LEU A 406 -28.51 -4.76 12.33
C LEU A 406 -29.04 -5.34 13.65
N ARG A 407 -28.25 -6.16 14.35
CA ARG A 407 -28.63 -6.70 15.67
C ARG A 407 -28.85 -5.61 16.70
N SER A 408 -28.03 -4.56 16.69
CA SER A 408 -28.19 -3.39 17.57
C SER A 408 -29.55 -2.75 17.39
N LEU A 409 -29.95 -2.49 16.13
CA LEU A 409 -31.24 -1.88 15.80
C LEU A 409 -32.45 -2.72 16.27
N ASP A 410 -32.40 -4.03 16.06
CA ASP A 410 -33.50 -4.93 16.46
C ASP A 410 -33.61 -5.03 18.00
N SER A 411 -32.49 -4.95 18.72
CA SER A 411 -32.48 -4.94 20.19
C SER A 411 -33.08 -3.66 20.79
N ASP A 412 -32.78 -2.50 20.20
CA ASP A 412 -33.34 -1.21 20.60
C ASP A 412 -34.85 -1.11 20.27
N ALA A 413 -35.29 -1.77 19.19
CA ALA A 413 -36.71 -1.90 18.86
C ALA A 413 -37.46 -2.73 19.92
N ASN A 414 -36.90 -3.87 20.33
CA ASN A 414 -37.52 -4.75 21.32
C ASN A 414 -37.59 -4.13 22.73
N GLN A 415 -36.59 -3.35 23.15
CA GLN A 415 -36.63 -2.62 24.43
C GLN A 415 -37.76 -1.59 24.48
N LYS A 416 -38.07 -0.90 23.38
CA LYS A 416 -39.21 0.03 23.31
C LYS A 416 -40.56 -0.69 23.45
N THR A 417 -40.65 -1.94 23.04
CA THR A 417 -41.88 -2.74 23.16
C THR A 417 -42.08 -3.31 24.57
N THR A 418 -41.03 -3.39 25.39
CA THR A 418 -41.10 -3.99 26.75
C THR A 418 -41.29 -2.99 27.89
N LEU A 419 -41.29 -1.67 27.65
CA LEU A 419 -41.68 -0.70 28.67
C LEU A 419 -43.20 -0.73 28.88
N PRO A 420 -43.72 -1.04 30.09
CA PRO A 420 -45.14 -0.97 30.36
C PRO A 420 -45.62 0.47 30.21
N ALA A 421 -46.72 0.66 29.47
CA ALA A 421 -47.44 1.92 29.44
C ALA A 421 -47.69 2.41 30.88
N ALA A 422 -47.13 3.56 31.23
CA ALA A 422 -47.39 4.20 32.50
C ALA A 422 -48.91 4.37 32.65
N LYS A 423 -49.47 3.77 33.71
CA LYS A 423 -50.90 3.92 34.04
C LYS A 423 -51.23 5.41 34.15
N PRO A 424 -52.34 5.89 33.56
CA PRO A 424 -52.78 7.26 33.75
C PRO A 424 -53.08 7.46 35.23
N THR A 425 -52.35 8.36 35.87
CA THR A 425 -52.66 8.86 37.21
C THR A 425 -53.99 9.60 37.13
N HIS A 426 -55.02 9.03 37.73
CA HIS A 426 -56.30 9.68 37.94
C HIS A 426 -56.08 10.95 38.76
N ASP A 427 -56.37 12.11 38.16
CA ASP A 427 -56.61 13.35 38.88
C ASP A 427 -57.71 13.13 39.90
N ARG A 428 -57.36 13.30 41.19
CA ARG A 428 -58.33 13.37 42.26
C ARG A 428 -58.57 14.84 42.55
N GLU A 429 -59.61 15.39 41.92
CA GLU A 429 -60.31 16.57 42.43
C GLU A 429 -60.53 16.41 43.94
N SER A 430 -60.10 17.40 44.72
CA SER A 430 -60.55 17.59 46.09
C SER A 430 -60.89 19.07 46.27
N LYS A 431 -62.19 19.35 46.11
CA LYS A 431 -62.89 20.56 46.56
C LYS A 431 -62.78 20.70 48.09
N LYS A 432 -62.60 21.95 48.53
CA LYS A 432 -63.12 22.62 49.75
C LYS A 432 -62.98 21.89 51.10
N ILE A 433 -62.30 22.54 52.07
CA ILE A 433 -62.86 23.49 53.04
C ILE A 433 -61.78 24.52 53.37
#